data_AF-A0A0B1S6H5-F1
#
_entry.id   AF-A0A0B1S6H5-F1
#
_cell.length_a   1.000
_cell.length_b   1.000
_cell.length_c   1.000
_cell.angle_alpha   90.00
_cell.angle_beta   90.00
_cell.angle_gamma   90.00
#
_symmetry.space_group_name_H-M   'P 1'
#
loop_
_entity.id
_entity.type
_entity.pdbx_description
1 polymer ?
#
loop_
_entity_poly.entity_id
_entity_poly.type
_entity_poly.pdbx_seq_one_letter_code
_entity_poly.pdbx_strand_id
1 'polypeptide(L)'
;MLQYGINEKDVKATGPKHNILKSDVMGFIKAGSLKPVVVKVAPPPEPVSSAPPQKAAGAPAAPVGSVRHVEKYVDIPLSNVRATIAKRLTQAKTTIPHEYQSAEVDADAILAIQSDLRDKKVAVSINDFIIKATALALRAVPEVNVRYSPESQQVSYLPTVDISVA
;
A
#
# COMPACT_ATOMS: atom_id res chain seq x y z
N MET A 1 22.77 1.38 -20.07
CA MET A 1 24.07 2.07 -20.03
C MET A 1 25.14 1.25 -19.29
N LEU A 2 24.89 0.74 -18.08
CA LEU A 2 25.88 -0.06 -17.33
C LEU A 2 26.30 -1.39 -18.00
N GLN A 3 25.43 -2.05 -18.75
CA GLN A 3 25.74 -3.36 -19.35
C GLN A 3 26.65 -3.29 -20.60
N TYR A 4 26.89 -2.09 -21.14
CA TYR A 4 27.70 -1.87 -22.35
C TYR A 4 28.82 -0.83 -22.15
N GLY A 5 29.04 -0.36 -20.91
CA GLY A 5 30.09 0.63 -20.62
C GLY A 5 29.87 1.99 -21.30
N ILE A 6 28.61 2.38 -21.55
CA ILE A 6 28.28 3.62 -22.29
C ILE A 6 28.08 4.76 -21.29
N ASN A 7 28.85 5.85 -21.45
CA ASN A 7 28.70 7.08 -20.66
C ASN A 7 27.62 7.99 -21.28
N GLU A 8 26.91 8.71 -20.41
CA GLU A 8 25.76 9.56 -20.76
C GLU A 8 26.12 10.71 -21.73
N LYS A 9 27.40 11.12 -21.76
CA LYS A 9 27.90 12.22 -22.59
C LYS A 9 28.14 11.83 -24.05
N ASP A 10 28.22 10.53 -24.35
CA ASP A 10 28.59 10.03 -25.68
C ASP A 10 27.37 9.72 -26.55
N VAL A 11 26.17 9.65 -25.96
CA VAL A 11 24.91 9.35 -26.66
C VAL A 11 24.15 10.64 -26.90
N LYS A 12 23.95 10.98 -28.19
CA LYS A 12 23.17 12.16 -28.58
C LYS A 12 21.70 11.99 -28.20
N ALA A 13 21.24 12.76 -27.21
CA ALA A 13 19.87 12.74 -26.73
C ALA A 13 18.90 13.34 -27.76
N THR A 14 17.95 12.55 -28.25
CA THR A 14 17.01 12.97 -29.31
C THR A 14 15.56 13.07 -28.79
N GLY A 15 15.33 12.93 -27.47
CA GLY A 15 14.01 12.99 -26.86
C GLY A 15 13.52 14.38 -26.43
N PRO A 16 12.21 14.53 -26.14
CA PRO A 16 11.64 15.79 -25.65
C PRO A 16 12.30 16.22 -24.34
N LYS A 17 12.68 17.51 -24.25
CA LYS A 17 13.51 18.11 -23.17
C LYS A 17 14.96 17.58 -23.08
N HIS A 18 15.55 17.16 -24.20
CA HIS A 18 16.94 16.67 -24.27
C HIS A 18 17.20 15.39 -23.46
N ASN A 19 16.16 14.58 -23.23
CA ASN A 19 16.29 13.30 -22.55
C ASN A 19 16.77 12.21 -23.52
N ILE A 20 17.62 11.31 -23.03
CA ILE A 20 18.11 10.16 -23.81
C ILE A 20 17.02 9.08 -23.85
N LEU A 21 16.55 8.74 -25.04
CA LEU A 21 15.56 7.69 -25.24
C LEU A 21 16.23 6.32 -25.36
N LYS A 22 15.45 5.26 -25.08
CA LYS A 22 15.88 3.87 -25.26
C LYS A 22 16.34 3.59 -26.70
N SER A 23 15.73 4.24 -27.68
CA SER A 23 16.10 4.16 -29.10
C SER A 23 17.51 4.69 -29.36
N ASP A 24 17.93 5.75 -28.67
CA ASP A 24 19.20 6.43 -28.92
C ASP A 24 20.36 5.59 -28.38
N VAL A 25 20.17 4.96 -27.21
CA VAL A 25 21.13 4.02 -26.62
C VAL A 25 21.26 2.77 -27.49
N MET A 26 20.15 2.22 -28.01
CA MET A 26 20.19 1.05 -28.89
C MET A 26 20.80 1.38 -30.25
N GLY A 27 20.57 2.60 -30.77
CA GLY A 27 21.20 3.11 -31.99
C GLY A 27 22.71 3.25 -31.84
N PHE A 28 23.18 3.79 -30.72
CA PHE A 28 24.62 3.92 -30.43
C PHE A 28 25.31 2.56 -30.28
N ILE A 29 24.67 1.59 -29.63
CA ILE A 29 25.18 0.20 -29.53
C ILE A 29 25.31 -0.44 -30.92
N LYS A 30 24.33 -0.21 -31.81
CA LYS A 30 24.29 -0.79 -33.16
C LYS A 30 25.26 -0.10 -34.12
N ALA A 31 25.48 1.21 -33.97
CA ALA A 31 26.43 1.99 -34.77
C ALA A 31 27.89 1.78 -34.35
N GLY A 32 28.15 1.56 -33.05
CA GLY A 32 29.50 1.39 -32.49
C GLY A 32 30.08 -0.03 -32.58
N SER A 33 29.31 -1.03 -33.04
CA SER A 33 29.69 -2.46 -32.99
C SER A 33 30.38 -2.86 -31.67
N LEU A 34 29.88 -2.34 -30.55
CA LEU A 34 30.46 -2.57 -29.23
C LEU A 34 30.07 -3.98 -28.76
N LYS A 35 31.07 -4.86 -28.65
CA LYS A 35 30.87 -6.21 -28.12
C LYS A 35 30.60 -6.17 -26.61
N PRO A 36 29.66 -6.96 -26.10
CA PRO A 36 29.32 -6.98 -24.68
C PRO A 36 30.53 -7.39 -23.83
N VAL A 37 30.87 -6.57 -22.83
CA VAL A 37 31.86 -6.93 -21.81
C VAL A 37 31.23 -7.99 -20.91
N VAL A 38 31.76 -9.20 -20.98
CA VAL A 38 31.37 -10.33 -20.15
C VAL A 38 31.71 -10.01 -18.69
N VAL A 39 30.70 -9.71 -17.90
CA VAL A 39 30.79 -9.83 -16.44
C VAL A 39 30.93 -11.32 -16.14
N LYS A 40 32.07 -11.70 -15.57
CA LYS A 40 32.39 -13.06 -15.16
C LYS A 40 31.42 -13.50 -14.05
N VAL A 41 30.35 -14.17 -14.46
CA VAL A 41 29.43 -14.89 -13.58
C VAL A 41 30.13 -16.18 -13.16
N ALA A 42 30.32 -16.37 -11.85
CA ALA A 42 30.76 -17.63 -11.27
C ALA A 42 29.73 -18.74 -11.61
N PRO A 43 30.18 -19.97 -11.91
CA PRO A 43 29.33 -21.00 -12.49
C PRO A 43 28.18 -21.42 -11.54
N PRO A 44 27.00 -21.77 -12.09
CA PRO A 44 25.89 -22.34 -11.32
C PRO A 44 26.30 -23.71 -10.74
N PRO A 45 25.96 -24.03 -9.48
CA PRO A 45 26.13 -25.40 -8.99
C PRO A 45 25.12 -26.33 -9.68
N GLU A 46 25.62 -27.45 -10.19
CA GLU A 46 24.82 -28.54 -10.75
C GLU A 46 23.89 -29.17 -9.69
N PRO A 47 22.71 -29.67 -10.11
CA PRO A 47 21.70 -30.21 -9.21
C PRO A 47 22.11 -31.59 -8.68
N VAL A 48 22.36 -31.68 -7.36
CA VAL A 48 22.49 -32.97 -6.66
C VAL A 48 21.16 -33.45 -6.10
N SER A 49 20.94 -34.74 -6.34
CA SER A 49 19.79 -35.58 -6.06
C SER A 49 19.28 -35.54 -4.62
N SER A 50 17.96 -35.75 -4.51
CA SER A 50 17.12 -35.84 -3.32
C SER A 50 17.48 -36.97 -2.34
N ALA A 51 17.49 -36.63 -1.04
CA ALA A 51 17.39 -37.54 0.13
C ALA A 51 16.82 -36.76 1.36
N PRO A 52 16.18 -37.42 2.35
CA PRO A 52 14.96 -36.95 3.05
C PRO A 52 15.12 -35.86 4.14
N PRO A 53 14.00 -35.25 4.62
CA PRO A 53 14.01 -34.01 5.39
C PRO A 53 14.43 -34.21 6.85
N GLN A 54 15.55 -33.61 7.23
CA GLN A 54 15.98 -33.49 8.61
C GLN A 54 15.42 -32.18 9.22
N LYS A 55 14.59 -32.33 10.26
CA LYS A 55 14.11 -31.26 11.13
C LYS A 55 15.28 -30.40 11.61
N ALA A 56 15.30 -29.13 11.22
CA ALA A 56 16.09 -28.10 11.88
C ALA A 56 15.18 -27.30 12.81
N ALA A 57 15.51 -27.35 14.09
CA ALA A 57 14.95 -26.56 15.16
C ALA A 57 15.12 -25.05 14.91
N GLY A 58 14.28 -24.26 15.59
CA GLY A 58 14.08 -22.83 15.36
C GLY A 58 15.36 -22.01 15.23
N ALA A 59 15.42 -21.23 14.16
CA ALA A 59 16.33 -20.11 14.08
C ALA A 59 15.79 -18.97 14.97
N PRO A 60 16.61 -18.40 15.88
CA PRO A 60 16.20 -17.28 16.72
C PRO A 60 15.90 -16.04 15.86
N ALA A 61 14.86 -15.30 16.25
CA ALA A 61 14.48 -14.05 15.63
C ALA A 61 15.68 -13.09 15.60
N ALA A 62 16.09 -12.71 14.38
CA ALA A 62 17.15 -11.74 14.19
C ALA A 62 16.76 -10.37 14.79
N PRO A 63 17.68 -9.65 15.44
CA PRO A 63 17.38 -8.40 16.12
C PRO A 63 17.00 -7.32 15.10
N VAL A 64 15.99 -6.55 15.48
CA VAL A 64 15.61 -5.27 14.88
C VAL A 64 16.81 -4.33 14.86
N GLY A 65 17.22 -3.91 13.67
CA GLY A 65 18.17 -2.81 13.49
C GLY A 65 19.47 -3.19 12.80
N SER A 66 19.43 -3.36 11.49
CA SER A 66 20.55 -2.89 10.67
C SER A 66 20.00 -2.34 9.36
N VAL A 67 20.22 -1.05 9.16
CA VAL A 67 20.01 -0.41 7.87
C VAL A 67 21.00 -1.06 6.91
N ARG A 68 20.50 -1.78 5.91
CA ARG A 68 21.36 -2.37 4.87
C ARG A 68 21.75 -1.24 3.93
N HIS A 69 22.95 -0.68 4.10
CA HIS A 69 23.47 0.32 3.19
C HIS A 69 24.04 -0.38 1.96
N VAL A 70 23.24 -0.41 0.89
CA VAL A 70 23.73 -0.63 -0.46
C VAL A 70 23.69 0.75 -1.08
N GLU A 71 24.81 1.27 -1.59
CA GLU A 71 25.07 2.70 -1.92
C GLU A 71 24.10 3.38 -2.92
N LYS A 72 22.93 2.80 -3.21
CA LYS A 72 21.85 3.33 -4.06
C LYS A 72 20.50 3.48 -3.33
N TYR A 73 20.27 2.83 -2.18
CA TYR A 73 19.04 2.98 -1.40
C TYR A 73 19.24 2.62 0.08
N VAL A 74 18.33 3.08 0.93
CA VAL A 74 18.35 2.88 2.38
C VAL A 74 17.09 2.16 2.80
N ASP A 75 17.23 0.94 3.32
CA ASP A 75 16.11 0.18 3.89
C ASP A 75 15.88 0.58 5.36
N ILE A 76 14.63 0.98 5.66
CA ILE A 76 14.19 1.30 7.03
C ILE A 76 13.25 0.17 7.50
N PRO A 77 13.54 -0.51 8.62
CA PRO A 77 12.66 -1.57 9.13
C PRO A 77 11.31 -0.99 9.59
N LEU A 78 10.24 -1.74 9.35
CA LEU A 78 8.90 -1.37 9.82
C LEU A 78 8.79 -1.49 11.33
N SER A 79 8.06 -0.56 11.96
CA SER A 79 7.64 -0.71 13.35
C SER A 79 6.55 -1.79 13.48
N ASN A 80 6.44 -2.43 14.65
CA ASN A 80 5.44 -3.48 14.91
C ASN A 80 3.99 -2.98 14.68
N VAL A 81 3.70 -1.73 15.04
CA VAL A 81 2.39 -1.10 14.81
C VAL A 81 2.12 -0.98 13.31
N ARG A 82 3.09 -0.48 12.54
CA ARG A 82 2.96 -0.33 11.08
C ARG A 82 2.82 -1.69 10.38
N ALA A 83 3.56 -2.71 10.82
CA ALA A 83 3.43 -4.06 10.31
C ALA A 83 2.03 -4.65 10.57
N THR A 84 1.45 -4.40 11.75
CA THR A 84 0.10 -4.86 12.10
C THR A 84 -0.98 -4.16 11.26
N ILE A 85 -0.86 -2.84 11.09
CA ILE A 85 -1.77 -2.06 10.23
C ILE A 85 -1.69 -2.58 8.78
N ALA A 86 -0.48 -2.77 8.26
CA ALA A 86 -0.27 -3.29 6.91
C ALA A 86 -0.91 -4.67 6.72
N LYS A 87 -0.76 -5.57 7.70
CA LYS A 87 -1.41 -6.90 7.68
C LYS A 87 -2.93 -6.78 7.60
N ARG A 88 -3.55 -5.94 8.44
CA ARG A 88 -5.01 -5.75 8.48
C ARG A 88 -5.56 -5.11 7.21
N LEU A 89 -4.91 -4.07 6.71
CA LEU A 89 -5.31 -3.39 5.47
C LEU A 89 -5.20 -4.34 4.26
N THR A 90 -4.12 -5.11 4.18
CA THR A 90 -3.93 -6.11 3.12
C THR A 90 -5.03 -7.17 3.17
N GLN A 91 -5.28 -7.74 4.36
CA GLN A 91 -6.34 -8.74 4.55
C GLN A 91 -7.71 -8.18 4.15
N ALA A 92 -8.08 -6.98 4.63
CA ALA A 92 -9.37 -6.38 4.31
C ALA A 92 -9.54 -6.18 2.80
N LYS A 93 -8.53 -5.60 2.13
CA LYS A 93 -8.63 -5.25 0.71
C LYS A 93 -8.60 -6.45 -0.24
N THR A 94 -8.03 -7.58 0.18
CA THR A 94 -8.01 -8.80 -0.62
C THR A 94 -9.22 -9.70 -0.40
N THR A 95 -9.77 -9.76 0.81
CA THR A 95 -10.87 -10.69 1.11
C THR A 95 -12.26 -10.09 0.98
N ILE A 96 -12.41 -8.77 1.13
CA ILE A 96 -13.71 -8.10 1.07
C ILE A 96 -13.92 -7.53 -0.33
N PRO A 97 -15.03 -7.88 -1.03
CA PRO A 97 -15.38 -7.27 -2.32
C PRO A 97 -15.84 -5.82 -2.07
N HIS A 98 -14.93 -4.86 -2.24
CA HIS A 98 -15.24 -3.45 -2.03
C HIS A 98 -16.00 -2.86 -3.21
N GLU A 99 -17.07 -2.14 -2.91
CA GLU A 99 -17.82 -1.31 -3.83
C GLU A 99 -17.86 0.12 -3.28
N TYR A 100 -17.91 1.11 -4.17
CA TYR A 100 -17.75 2.53 -3.81
C TYR A 100 -18.94 3.32 -4.34
N GLN A 101 -19.65 3.97 -3.42
CA GLN A 101 -20.76 4.87 -3.73
C GLN A 101 -20.46 6.27 -3.21
N SER A 102 -20.92 7.27 -3.94
CA SER A 102 -20.79 8.68 -3.58
C SER A 102 -22.15 9.36 -3.71
N ALA A 103 -22.47 10.23 -2.76
CA ALA A 103 -23.64 11.09 -2.80
C ALA A 103 -23.25 12.51 -2.40
N GLU A 104 -23.93 13.50 -2.98
CA GLU A 104 -23.81 14.90 -2.61
C GLU A 104 -24.94 15.26 -1.63
N VAL A 105 -24.61 16.02 -0.59
CA VAL A 105 -25.56 16.39 0.47
C VAL A 105 -25.42 17.88 0.75
N ASP A 106 -26.54 18.59 0.79
CA ASP A 106 -26.60 19.97 1.22
C ASP A 106 -26.42 20.06 2.75
N ALA A 107 -25.49 20.91 3.18
CA ALA A 107 -25.12 21.10 4.58
C ALA A 107 -25.61 22.44 5.16
N ASP A 108 -26.28 23.29 4.39
CA ASP A 108 -26.65 24.65 4.80
C ASP A 108 -27.51 24.65 6.09
N ALA A 109 -28.49 23.75 6.17
CA ALA A 109 -29.33 23.61 7.36
C ALA A 109 -28.54 23.16 8.60
N ILE A 110 -27.53 22.31 8.43
CA ILE A 110 -26.69 21.82 9.53
C ILE A 110 -25.81 22.96 10.06
N LEU A 111 -25.25 23.77 9.16
CA LEU A 111 -24.42 24.92 9.52
C LEU A 111 -25.23 25.99 10.27
N ALA A 112 -26.48 26.23 9.88
CA ALA A 112 -27.38 27.13 10.59
C ALA A 112 -27.67 26.65 12.03
N ILE A 113 -27.94 25.35 12.22
CA ILE A 113 -28.13 24.78 13.56
C ILE A 113 -26.83 24.86 14.37
N GLN A 114 -25.68 24.64 13.72
CA GLN A 114 -24.39 24.74 14.39
C GLN A 114 -24.11 26.17 14.89
N SER A 115 -24.43 27.21 14.11
CA SER A 115 -24.30 28.60 14.56
C SER A 115 -25.19 28.90 15.75
N ASP A 116 -26.45 28.46 15.72
CA ASP A 116 -27.40 28.67 16.82
C ASP A 116 -26.93 27.98 18.12
N LEU A 117 -26.34 26.80 18.00
CA LEU A 117 -25.77 26.07 19.15
C LEU A 117 -24.51 26.74 19.68
N ARG A 118 -23.68 27.28 18.80
CA ARG A 118 -22.47 28.02 19.17
C ARG A 118 -22.82 29.30 19.94
N ASP A 119 -23.88 30.00 19.55
CA ASP A 119 -24.39 31.19 20.26
C ASP A 119 -24.92 30.82 21.66
N LYS A 120 -25.47 29.61 21.81
CA LYS A 120 -25.84 29.02 23.11
C LYS A 120 -24.64 28.48 23.90
N LYS A 121 -23.41 28.75 23.46
CA LYS A 121 -22.14 28.27 24.06
C LYS A 121 -21.99 26.75 24.08
N VAL A 122 -22.67 26.04 23.18
CA VAL A 122 -22.49 24.60 22.97
C VAL A 122 -21.55 24.40 21.79
N ALA A 123 -20.36 23.88 22.06
CA ALA A 123 -19.39 23.56 21.02
C ALA A 123 -19.78 22.24 20.35
N VAL A 124 -20.26 22.33 19.10
CA VAL A 124 -20.61 21.17 18.28
C VAL A 124 -19.86 21.25 16.95
N SER A 125 -19.25 20.13 16.55
CA SER A 125 -18.56 19.99 15.27
C SER A 125 -19.50 19.40 14.21
N ILE A 126 -19.16 19.58 12.93
CA ILE A 126 -19.90 18.93 11.83
C ILE A 126 -19.84 17.40 11.97
N ASN A 127 -18.71 16.87 12.46
CA ASN A 127 -18.54 15.44 12.68
C ASN A 127 -19.57 14.87 13.68
N ASP A 128 -20.00 15.63 14.68
CA ASP A 128 -21.01 15.18 15.64
C ASP A 128 -22.37 14.94 14.96
N PHE A 129 -22.73 15.81 14.00
CA PHE A 129 -23.92 15.63 13.18
C PHE A 129 -23.78 14.41 12.25
N ILE A 130 -22.61 14.22 11.64
CA ILE A 130 -22.34 13.06 10.78
C ILE A 130 -22.44 11.75 11.56
N ILE A 131 -21.85 11.67 12.76
CA ILE A 131 -21.92 10.50 13.63
C ILE A 131 -23.38 10.22 14.01
N LYS A 132 -24.13 11.25 14.40
CA LYS A 132 -25.55 11.10 14.76
C LYS A 132 -26.40 10.62 13.58
N ALA A 133 -26.21 11.22 12.40
CA ALA A 133 -26.94 10.84 11.19
C ALA A 133 -26.62 9.40 10.77
N THR A 134 -25.34 9.02 10.79
CA THR A 134 -24.88 7.65 10.50
C THR A 134 -25.49 6.65 11.48
N ALA A 135 -25.50 6.98 12.78
CA ALA A 135 -26.09 6.11 13.79
C ALA A 135 -27.60 5.88 13.57
N LEU A 136 -28.34 6.92 13.17
CA LEU A 136 -29.76 6.81 12.85
C LEU A 136 -29.99 6.02 11.56
N ALA A 137 -29.16 6.24 10.53
CA ALA A 137 -29.24 5.52 9.26
C ALA A 137 -29.01 4.01 9.45
N LEU A 138 -28.01 3.62 10.26
CA LEU A 138 -27.72 2.22 10.57
C LEU A 138 -28.84 1.53 11.37
N ARG A 139 -29.64 2.29 12.13
CA ARG A 139 -30.85 1.77 12.80
C ARG A 139 -32.02 1.63 11.83
N ALA A 140 -32.14 2.53 10.85
CA ALA A 140 -33.18 2.50 9.83
C ALA A 140 -32.95 1.36 8.80
N VAL A 141 -31.68 1.06 8.49
CA VAL A 141 -31.29 -0.02 7.56
C VAL A 141 -30.34 -0.99 8.27
N PRO A 142 -30.85 -1.96 9.05
CA PRO A 142 -30.03 -2.88 9.83
C PRO A 142 -29.13 -3.80 9.00
N GLU A 143 -29.46 -4.02 7.73
CA GLU A 143 -28.68 -4.86 6.79
C GLU A 143 -27.26 -4.33 6.56
N VAL A 144 -27.04 -3.03 6.75
CA VAL A 144 -25.71 -2.41 6.66
C VAL A 144 -24.93 -2.56 7.98
N ASN A 145 -25.62 -2.69 9.11
CA ASN A 145 -25.02 -2.85 10.44
C ASN A 145 -24.86 -4.33 10.83
N VAL A 146 -24.10 -5.07 10.03
CA VAL A 146 -23.91 -6.51 10.22
C VAL A 146 -22.44 -6.91 10.24
N ARG A 147 -22.15 -8.06 10.85
CA ARG A 147 -20.84 -8.69 10.82
C ARG A 147 -20.90 -9.97 10.00
N TYR A 148 -20.06 -10.10 8.99
CA TYR A 148 -19.81 -11.36 8.32
C TYR A 148 -18.63 -12.10 8.98
N SER A 149 -18.84 -13.37 9.33
CA SER A 149 -17.79 -14.26 9.84
C SER A 149 -17.40 -15.27 8.76
N PRO A 150 -16.17 -15.20 8.21
CA PRO A 150 -15.72 -16.16 7.19
C PRO A 150 -15.64 -17.60 7.72
N GLU A 151 -15.39 -17.77 9.02
CA GLU A 151 -15.21 -19.09 9.66
C GLU A 151 -16.53 -19.85 9.79
N SER A 152 -17.59 -19.16 10.20
CA SER A 152 -18.93 -19.75 10.35
C SER A 152 -19.82 -19.57 9.12
N GLN A 153 -19.37 -18.80 8.11
CA GLN A 153 -20.15 -18.40 6.93
C GLN A 153 -21.52 -17.80 7.29
N GLN A 154 -21.56 -17.02 8.36
CA GLN A 154 -22.78 -16.42 8.89
C GLN A 154 -22.70 -14.90 8.90
N VAL A 155 -23.87 -14.26 8.78
CA VAL A 155 -24.07 -12.83 8.98
C VAL A 155 -24.79 -12.62 10.30
N SER A 156 -24.18 -11.85 11.19
CA SER A 156 -24.74 -11.48 12.50
C SER A 156 -25.22 -10.05 12.47
N TYR A 157 -26.51 -9.84 12.74
CA TYR A 157 -27.10 -8.51 12.94
C TYR A 157 -26.72 -7.98 14.31
N LEU A 158 -26.27 -6.73 14.36
CA LEU A 158 -25.84 -6.09 15.59
C LEU A 158 -26.99 -5.28 16.20
N PRO A 159 -27.38 -5.51 17.48
CA PRO A 159 -28.48 -4.79 18.12
C PRO A 159 -28.10 -3.36 18.52
N THR A 160 -26.81 -3.10 18.72
CA THR A 160 -26.23 -1.79 19.02
C THR A 160 -25.52 -1.22 17.80
N VAL A 161 -25.38 0.11 17.79
CA VAL A 161 -24.62 0.82 16.76
C VAL A 161 -23.42 1.48 17.44
N ASP A 162 -22.24 0.96 17.13
CA ASP A 162 -20.96 1.42 17.65
C ASP A 162 -20.14 2.00 16.49
N ILE A 163 -19.76 3.28 16.58
CA ILE A 163 -19.07 4.01 15.50
C ILE A 163 -17.65 4.33 15.96
N SER A 164 -16.67 3.87 15.19
CA SER A 164 -15.26 4.23 15.36
C SER A 164 -14.92 5.41 14.44
N VAL A 165 -14.27 6.43 14.99
CA VAL A 165 -13.73 7.58 14.23
C VAL A 165 -12.27 7.30 13.91
N ALA A 166 -11.92 7.35 12.63
CA ALA A 166 -10.57 7.06 12.11
C ALA A 166 -9.67 8.29 12.09
#